data_AF-A0A0G4HZ43-F1
#
_entry.id   AF-A0A0G4HZ43-F1
#
_cell.length_a   1.000
_cell.length_b   1.000
_cell.length_c   1.000
_cell.angle_alpha   90.00
_cell.angle_beta   90.00
_cell.angle_gamma   90.00
#
_symmetry.space_group_name_H-M   'P 1'
#
loop_
_entity.id
_entity.type
_entity.pdbx_description
1 polymer ?
#
loop_
_entity_poly.entity_id
_entity_poly.type
_entity_poly.pdbx_seq_one_letter_code
_entity_poly.pdbx_strand_id
1 'polypeptide(L)'
;MEGKAGTSEVCLAQLEVLEGSPPQHEAEVSTQVQKELIPEGVLEGEPFAPMREVVVQVLVSRVLLLEKVDGAQSNGTLLKREVLIPFHKACDGLLSVPSNRALTAINMLTAFVKGNPGLILMIWKNGSFRKALKRMIQNLRVTGEMCPMVLLPLFHLLQQFVIQAIPEKVVEALNQERTDEGEGEETRPIDVSHLLRTSLWFVKLAPKVLDKPDWSGKKILYSWGGEARLLRNVCPRKEFAKAAQRAFADSEANGEALELFKMATSGWERETDENTSHDSNTRRFRRSLAIQCTVSNPSVAKYLDKNTVKILTEMRKVMGKAAQDESVMGYEELALFTAWLEAATLRSQSNLEECMYYGKLVHLGDFKKKGLRVQDLLFDLGTMEAMGDRLHPSKQQCKSICPPPCVACGARVSTFMYCGVCKLVVYCGKECQRADWKRKPGGHRQRCALLKENMTEVLLKEGKGAGEGEGRGEEAGFREPEVCKDGIGDG
;
A
#
# COMPACT_ATOMS: atom_id res chain seq x y z
N MET A 1 31.98 -14.50 -18.90
CA MET A 1 31.14 -13.45 -18.29
C MET A 1 29.72 -13.98 -18.21
N GLU A 2 29.37 -14.65 -17.11
CA GLU A 2 28.01 -15.15 -16.85
C GLU A 2 27.66 -14.80 -15.41
N GLY A 3 26.80 -13.79 -15.23
CA GLY A 3 26.24 -13.41 -13.93
C GLY A 3 24.86 -14.02 -13.76
N LYS A 4 24.72 -14.97 -12.84
CA LYS A 4 23.46 -15.65 -12.52
C LYS A 4 22.52 -14.75 -11.71
N ALA A 5 21.29 -14.63 -12.18
CA ALA A 5 20.15 -14.14 -11.40
C ALA A 5 19.64 -15.25 -10.48
N GLY A 6 19.87 -15.11 -9.18
CA GLY A 6 19.46 -16.09 -8.17
C GLY A 6 19.00 -15.42 -6.89
N THR A 7 17.80 -14.85 -6.87
CA THR A 7 17.25 -14.21 -5.65
C THR A 7 15.75 -14.45 -5.41
N SER A 8 15.01 -15.06 -6.35
CA SER A 8 13.53 -15.18 -6.23
C SER A 8 13.00 -16.57 -5.87
N GLU A 9 13.79 -17.65 -5.98
CA GLU A 9 13.34 -19.06 -5.76
C GLU A 9 13.22 -19.45 -4.27
N VAL A 10 13.68 -18.59 -3.38
CA VAL A 10 13.97 -18.92 -1.98
C VAL A 10 12.72 -18.65 -1.12
N CYS A 11 11.97 -17.57 -1.32
CA CYS A 11 11.03 -17.05 -0.31
C CYS A 11 9.75 -17.86 0.01
N LEU A 12 9.22 -18.71 -0.88
CA LEU A 12 7.89 -19.36 -0.67
C LEU A 12 7.97 -20.81 -0.16
N ALA A 13 9.08 -21.50 -0.35
CA ALA A 13 9.28 -22.87 0.18
C ALA A 13 9.84 -22.87 1.63
N GLN A 14 9.87 -21.70 2.26
CA GLN A 14 10.68 -21.38 3.44
C GLN A 14 9.86 -21.22 4.73
N LEU A 15 8.56 -21.05 4.62
CA LEU A 15 7.67 -20.83 5.76
C LEU A 15 7.17 -22.11 6.43
N GLU A 16 7.25 -23.24 5.73
CA GLU A 16 6.69 -24.52 6.19
C GLU A 16 7.64 -25.38 7.00
N VAL A 17 8.88 -24.94 7.16
CA VAL A 17 9.92 -25.74 7.79
C VAL A 17 10.08 -25.38 9.28
N LEU A 18 9.31 -24.44 9.82
CA LEU A 18 9.45 -23.97 11.20
C LEU A 18 8.83 -24.92 12.25
N GLU A 19 7.86 -25.75 11.89
CA GLU A 19 7.10 -26.57 12.87
C GLU A 19 7.78 -27.88 13.33
N GLY A 20 9.01 -28.16 12.89
CA GLY A 20 9.77 -29.36 13.27
C GLY A 20 10.98 -29.12 14.16
N SER A 21 11.26 -27.88 14.54
CA SER A 21 12.36 -27.56 15.46
C SER A 21 11.88 -27.81 16.90
N PRO A 22 12.69 -28.45 17.77
CA PRO A 22 12.31 -28.57 19.18
C PRO A 22 11.99 -27.18 19.75
N PRO A 23 10.91 -27.00 20.53
CA PRO A 23 10.55 -25.70 21.10
C PRO A 23 11.71 -25.02 21.85
N GLN A 24 12.61 -25.83 22.42
CA GLN A 24 13.84 -25.38 23.06
C GLN A 24 14.83 -24.71 22.09
N HIS A 25 15.01 -25.26 20.87
CA HIS A 25 15.92 -24.68 19.86
C HIS A 25 15.39 -23.36 19.33
N GLU A 26 14.08 -23.26 19.08
CA GLU A 26 13.47 -22.00 18.64
C GLU A 26 13.55 -20.92 19.73
N ALA A 27 13.33 -21.29 21.00
CA ALA A 27 13.50 -20.37 22.13
C ALA A 27 14.97 -19.92 22.30
N GLU A 28 15.94 -20.81 22.06
CA GLU A 28 17.37 -20.47 22.12
C GLU A 28 17.78 -19.54 20.98
N VAL A 29 17.38 -19.85 19.74
CA VAL A 29 17.61 -18.99 18.56
C VAL A 29 16.91 -17.64 18.74
N SER A 30 15.68 -17.61 19.27
CA SER A 30 14.96 -16.37 19.61
C SER A 30 15.72 -15.53 20.61
N THR A 31 16.24 -16.15 21.66
CA THR A 31 17.07 -15.48 22.67
C THR A 31 18.36 -14.94 22.05
N GLN A 32 19.01 -15.72 21.19
CA GLN A 32 20.24 -15.32 20.52
C GLN A 32 20.00 -14.18 19.52
N VAL A 33 18.95 -14.26 18.71
CA VAL A 33 18.52 -13.19 17.80
C VAL A 33 18.24 -11.90 18.57
N GLN A 34 17.53 -11.98 19.70
CA GLN A 34 17.26 -10.82 20.53
C GLN A 34 18.53 -10.19 21.11
N LYS A 35 19.51 -11.01 21.52
CA LYS A 35 20.75 -10.56 22.14
C LYS A 35 21.79 -10.04 21.13
N GLU A 36 21.91 -10.71 19.98
CA GLU A 36 22.98 -10.45 19.01
C GLU A 36 22.53 -9.59 17.83
N LEU A 37 21.27 -9.68 17.41
CA LEU A 37 20.76 -9.00 16.21
C LEU A 37 19.94 -7.76 16.54
N ILE A 38 19.42 -7.61 17.74
CA ILE A 38 18.70 -6.40 18.13
C ILE A 38 19.62 -5.65 19.09
N PRO A 39 20.26 -4.53 18.64
CA PRO A 39 21.14 -3.77 19.52
C PRO A 39 20.41 -3.40 20.80
N GLU A 40 21.11 -3.44 21.94
CA GLU A 40 20.57 -2.96 23.21
C GLU A 40 20.05 -1.53 23.02
N GLY A 41 18.82 -1.30 23.45
CA GLY A 41 18.08 -0.10 23.15
C GLY A 41 17.10 -0.21 21.97
N VAL A 42 17.29 -1.05 20.96
CA VAL A 42 16.41 -1.05 19.77
C VAL A 42 15.13 -1.83 20.05
N LEU A 43 13.97 -1.25 19.71
CA LEU A 43 12.64 -1.83 19.94
C LEU A 43 12.31 -2.15 21.41
N GLU A 44 13.02 -1.51 22.34
CA GLU A 44 12.73 -1.58 23.78
C GLU A 44 11.64 -0.57 24.19
N GLY A 45 10.80 -0.99 25.16
CA GLY A 45 9.67 -0.24 25.70
C GLY A 45 8.33 -0.81 25.23
N GLU A 46 7.31 -0.71 26.09
CA GLU A 46 5.93 -1.20 25.85
C GLU A 46 5.38 -0.87 24.45
N PRO A 47 5.51 0.36 23.91
CA PRO A 47 4.95 0.69 22.58
C PRO A 47 5.57 -0.08 21.41
N PHE A 48 6.77 -0.62 21.59
CA PHE A 48 7.54 -1.30 20.54
C PHE A 48 7.58 -2.82 20.72
N ALA A 49 7.09 -3.35 21.84
CA ALA A 49 7.07 -4.78 22.12
C ALA A 49 6.42 -5.61 20.97
N PRO A 50 5.29 -5.19 20.37
CA PRO A 50 4.70 -5.97 19.28
C PRO A 50 5.55 -5.94 18.00
N MET A 51 6.25 -4.84 17.72
CA MET A 51 7.14 -4.75 16.57
C MET A 51 8.46 -5.50 16.82
N ARG A 52 8.96 -5.49 18.06
CA ARG A 52 10.07 -6.33 18.50
C ARG A 52 9.76 -7.79 18.27
N GLU A 53 8.58 -8.24 18.72
CA GLU A 53 8.13 -9.61 18.55
C GLU A 53 8.08 -10.00 17.07
N VAL A 54 7.48 -9.16 16.21
CA VAL A 54 7.45 -9.42 14.75
C VAL A 54 8.86 -9.49 14.16
N VAL A 55 9.74 -8.55 14.50
CA VAL A 55 11.13 -8.54 14.02
C VAL A 55 11.89 -9.78 14.48
N VAL A 56 11.76 -10.15 15.75
CA VAL A 56 12.36 -11.37 16.30
C VAL A 56 11.81 -12.59 15.59
N GLN A 57 10.49 -12.73 15.45
CA GLN A 57 9.87 -13.86 14.76
C GLN A 57 10.35 -13.97 13.31
N VAL A 58 10.46 -12.85 12.59
CA VAL A 58 10.97 -12.83 11.21
C VAL A 58 12.45 -13.20 11.15
N LEU A 59 13.26 -12.68 12.07
CA LEU A 59 14.68 -12.98 12.17
C LEU A 59 14.91 -14.45 12.51
N VAL A 60 14.27 -14.96 13.57
CA VAL A 60 14.29 -16.37 14.00
C VAL A 60 13.86 -17.27 12.86
N SER A 61 12.76 -16.94 12.19
CA SER A 61 12.28 -17.66 11.02
C SER A 61 13.35 -17.75 9.94
N ARG A 62 14.10 -16.65 9.72
CA ARG A 62 15.18 -16.59 8.73
C ARG A 62 16.46 -17.30 9.18
N VAL A 63 16.80 -17.28 10.46
CA VAL A 63 17.96 -18.00 11.01
C VAL A 63 17.74 -19.51 10.91
N LEU A 64 16.63 -20.00 11.45
CA LEU A 64 16.27 -21.43 11.42
C LEU A 64 16.21 -21.98 10.00
N LEU A 65 15.85 -21.12 9.06
CA LEU A 65 15.80 -21.43 7.65
C LEU A 65 17.18 -21.55 7.01
N LEU A 66 18.10 -20.65 7.33
CA LEU A 66 19.49 -20.71 6.85
C LEU A 66 20.21 -21.95 7.42
N GLU A 67 20.04 -22.25 8.72
CA GLU A 67 20.59 -23.44 9.38
C GLU A 67 20.17 -24.76 8.69
N LYS A 68 18.95 -24.80 8.16
CA LYS A 68 18.42 -25.98 7.46
C LYS A 68 18.88 -26.09 6.01
N VAL A 69 19.16 -24.97 5.33
CA VAL A 69 19.65 -24.97 3.95
C VAL A 69 21.11 -25.43 3.88
N ASP A 70 21.95 -25.02 4.84
CA ASP A 70 23.38 -25.33 4.83
C ASP A 70 23.75 -26.67 5.49
N GLY A 71 22.76 -27.36 6.06
CA GLY A 71 23.00 -28.48 6.95
C GLY A 71 23.61 -28.00 8.27
N ALA A 72 23.32 -28.72 9.36
CA ALA A 72 23.57 -28.31 10.75
C ALA A 72 25.05 -28.10 11.16
N GLN A 73 25.99 -27.88 10.23
CA GLN A 73 27.43 -27.77 10.49
C GLN A 73 28.02 -26.35 10.33
N SER A 74 27.26 -25.34 9.88
CA SER A 74 27.80 -23.98 9.80
C SER A 74 27.64 -23.22 11.13
N ASN A 75 28.57 -23.43 12.06
CA ASN A 75 28.68 -22.69 13.33
C ASN A 75 28.75 -21.17 13.10
N GLY A 76 27.63 -20.44 13.26
CA GLY A 76 27.52 -18.98 13.46
C GLY A 76 28.08 -18.05 12.36
N THR A 77 28.84 -18.57 11.40
CA THR A 77 29.60 -17.76 10.42
C THR A 77 28.71 -17.26 9.29
N LEU A 78 27.65 -18.00 8.96
CA LEU A 78 26.72 -17.69 7.88
C LEU A 78 25.67 -16.66 8.33
N LEU A 79 25.18 -16.79 9.57
CA LEU A 79 24.43 -15.75 10.28
C LEU A 79 25.17 -14.42 10.22
N LYS A 80 26.48 -14.45 10.55
CA LYS A 80 27.39 -13.30 10.47
C LYS A 80 27.46 -12.69 9.07
N ARG A 81 27.52 -13.50 8.01
CA ARG A 81 27.86 -13.04 6.66
C ARG A 81 26.67 -12.60 5.81
N GLU A 82 25.55 -13.32 5.86
CA GLU A 82 24.39 -13.06 4.98
C GLU A 82 23.29 -12.22 5.63
N VAL A 83 23.15 -12.29 6.96
CA VAL A 83 22.14 -11.53 7.70
C VAL A 83 22.80 -10.36 8.43
N LEU A 84 23.81 -10.64 9.26
CA LEU A 84 24.48 -9.66 10.12
C LEU A 84 25.31 -8.62 9.37
N ILE A 85 26.04 -8.93 8.28
CA ILE A 85 26.82 -7.89 7.55
C ILE A 85 25.91 -6.86 6.86
N PRO A 86 24.87 -7.24 6.08
CA PRO A 86 23.91 -6.28 5.54
C PRO A 86 23.15 -5.53 6.64
N PHE A 87 22.83 -6.24 7.73
CA PHE A 87 22.14 -5.69 8.89
C PHE A 87 22.99 -4.66 9.66
N HIS A 88 24.23 -4.99 10.03
CA HIS A 88 25.17 -4.08 10.65
C HIS A 88 25.50 -2.91 9.73
N LYS A 89 25.73 -3.11 8.43
CA LYS A 89 25.93 -1.99 7.50
C LYS A 89 24.72 -1.06 7.42
N ALA A 90 23.49 -1.59 7.54
CA ALA A 90 22.29 -0.78 7.63
C ALA A 90 22.19 -0.04 8.97
N CYS A 91 22.55 -0.69 10.08
CA CYS A 91 22.48 -0.14 11.44
C CYS A 91 23.63 0.84 11.78
N ASP A 92 24.85 0.62 11.30
CA ASP A 92 26.04 1.41 11.64
C ASP A 92 25.94 2.86 11.11
N GLY A 93 25.18 3.09 10.04
CA GLY A 93 24.83 4.45 9.57
C GLY A 93 23.66 5.09 10.34
N LEU A 94 22.86 4.31 11.05
CA LEU A 94 21.64 4.73 11.76
C LEU A 94 21.86 4.97 13.27
N LEU A 95 22.87 4.34 13.87
CA LEU A 95 23.17 4.41 15.30
C LEU A 95 23.90 5.71 15.75
N SER A 96 24.31 6.56 14.81
CA SER A 96 24.95 7.85 15.11
C SER A 96 23.95 8.96 15.49
N VAL A 97 22.65 8.73 15.29
CA VAL A 97 21.59 9.69 15.67
C VAL A 97 20.87 9.17 16.92
N PRO A 98 21.15 9.71 18.11
CA PRO A 98 20.44 9.33 19.31
C PRO A 98 18.97 9.69 19.14
N SER A 99 18.06 8.73 19.33
CA SER A 99 16.60 8.87 19.51
C SER A 99 15.59 8.45 18.42
N ASN A 100 15.83 7.43 17.59
CA ASN A 100 14.67 6.84 16.90
C ASN A 100 14.71 5.32 16.62
N ARG A 101 14.55 4.54 17.70
CA ARG A 101 14.36 3.08 17.69
C ARG A 101 13.32 2.63 16.65
N ALA A 102 12.26 3.43 16.46
CA ALA A 102 11.21 3.19 15.46
C ALA A 102 11.74 3.27 14.02
N LEU A 103 12.56 4.26 13.68
CA LEU A 103 13.12 4.42 12.32
C LEU A 103 14.08 3.28 11.98
N THR A 104 14.90 2.85 12.93
CA THR A 104 15.77 1.67 12.75
C THR A 104 14.93 0.43 12.47
N ALA A 105 13.86 0.21 13.24
CA ALA A 105 12.95 -0.91 13.02
C ALA A 105 12.26 -0.86 11.65
N ILE A 106 11.82 0.32 11.20
CA ILE A 106 11.23 0.51 9.87
C ILE A 106 12.23 0.17 8.77
N ASN A 107 13.48 0.62 8.87
CA ASN A 107 14.53 0.33 7.89
C ASN A 107 14.88 -1.16 7.87
N MET A 108 14.98 -1.79 9.04
CA MET A 108 15.15 -3.23 9.16
C MET A 108 14.00 -3.97 8.49
N LEU A 109 12.76 -3.64 8.84
CA LEU A 109 11.57 -4.26 8.26
C LEU A 109 11.53 -4.10 6.75
N THR A 110 11.82 -2.88 6.26
CA THR A 110 11.93 -2.56 4.83
C THR A 110 12.93 -3.48 4.14
N ALA A 111 14.11 -3.68 4.71
CA ALA A 111 15.14 -4.56 4.18
C ALA A 111 14.69 -6.03 4.18
N PHE A 112 13.95 -6.47 5.21
CA PHE A 112 13.41 -7.83 5.29
C PHE A 112 12.34 -8.11 4.24
N VAL A 113 11.42 -7.17 4.02
CA VAL A 113 10.29 -7.38 3.10
C VAL A 113 10.66 -7.16 1.64
N LYS A 114 11.79 -6.48 1.37
CA LYS A 114 12.24 -6.17 0.02
C LYS A 114 12.45 -7.46 -0.79
N GLY A 115 11.66 -7.59 -1.87
CA GLY A 115 11.72 -8.75 -2.76
C GLY A 115 11.04 -10.02 -2.22
N ASN A 116 10.37 -9.96 -1.06
CA ASN A 116 9.69 -11.11 -0.46
C ASN A 116 8.16 -10.86 -0.33
N PRO A 117 7.38 -11.14 -1.40
CA PRO A 117 5.94 -10.91 -1.38
C PRO A 117 5.18 -11.82 -0.39
N GLY A 118 5.70 -13.02 -0.10
CA GLY A 118 5.12 -13.92 0.89
C GLY A 118 5.18 -13.33 2.29
N LEU A 119 6.35 -12.82 2.68
CA LEU A 119 6.54 -12.14 3.96
C LEU A 119 5.67 -10.87 4.07
N ILE A 120 5.56 -10.09 2.99
CA ILE A 120 4.67 -8.92 2.93
C ILE A 120 3.23 -9.31 3.28
N LEU A 121 2.70 -10.37 2.65
CA LEU A 121 1.33 -10.82 2.90
C LEU A 121 1.14 -11.32 4.33
N MET A 122 2.14 -12.01 4.91
CA MET A 122 2.08 -12.44 6.31
C MET A 122 2.08 -11.28 7.28
N ILE A 123 2.94 -10.28 7.06
CA ILE A 123 3.00 -9.07 7.87
C ILE A 123 1.66 -8.33 7.82
N TRP A 124 1.06 -8.20 6.63
CA TRP A 124 -0.27 -7.60 6.49
C TRP A 124 -1.39 -8.36 7.20
N LYS A 125 -1.29 -9.68 7.36
CA LYS A 125 -2.24 -10.49 8.12
C LYS A 125 -2.07 -10.33 9.63
N ASN A 126 -0.91 -9.90 10.11
CA ASN A 126 -0.64 -9.71 11.53
C ASN A 126 -1.33 -8.45 12.07
N GLY A 127 -2.26 -8.61 13.01
CA GLY A 127 -3.01 -7.50 13.62
C GLY A 127 -2.14 -6.54 14.42
N SER A 128 -1.17 -7.05 15.18
CA SER A 128 -0.21 -6.25 15.94
C SER A 128 0.61 -5.33 15.03
N PHE A 129 1.06 -5.82 13.88
CA PHE A 129 1.73 -5.01 12.87
C PHE A 129 0.81 -3.91 12.32
N ARG A 130 -0.42 -4.25 11.91
CA ARG A 130 -1.38 -3.26 11.40
C ARG A 130 -1.65 -2.16 12.42
N LYS A 131 -1.86 -2.54 13.68
CA LYS A 131 -2.06 -1.61 14.79
C LYS A 131 -0.85 -0.70 15.02
N ALA A 132 0.36 -1.26 15.02
CA ALA A 132 1.59 -0.49 15.14
C ALA A 132 1.79 0.47 13.96
N LEU A 133 1.54 0.01 12.73
CA LEU A 133 1.60 0.84 11.51
C LEU A 133 0.58 1.98 11.55
N LYS A 134 -0.67 1.69 11.90
CA LYS A 134 -1.73 2.69 12.06
C LYS A 134 -1.35 3.75 13.09
N ARG A 135 -0.93 3.33 14.29
CA ARG A 135 -0.51 4.23 15.37
C ARG A 135 0.67 5.10 14.93
N MET A 136 1.66 4.49 14.27
CA MET A 136 2.82 5.21 13.75
C MET A 136 2.39 6.29 12.75
N ILE A 137 1.55 5.96 11.76
CA ILE A 137 1.09 6.92 10.74
C ILE A 137 0.27 8.05 11.39
N GLN A 138 -0.60 7.74 12.35
CA GLN A 138 -1.46 8.73 13.01
C GLN A 138 -0.69 9.65 13.98
N ASN A 139 0.33 9.13 14.64
CA ASN A 139 1.11 9.87 15.64
C ASN A 139 2.37 10.51 15.07
N LEU A 140 2.68 10.27 13.80
CA LEU A 140 3.83 10.90 13.16
C LEU A 140 3.62 12.42 13.13
N ARG A 141 4.50 13.14 13.80
CA ARG A 141 4.56 14.60 13.73
C ARG A 141 5.90 14.97 13.13
N VAL A 142 5.85 15.60 11.96
CA VAL A 142 7.02 15.88 11.16
C VAL A 142 7.22 17.38 11.12
N THR A 143 8.35 17.84 11.65
CA THR A 143 8.82 19.22 11.46
C THR A 143 9.63 19.30 10.16
N GLY A 144 9.78 20.50 9.60
CA GLY A 144 10.55 20.69 8.36
C GLY A 144 11.96 20.11 8.43
N GLU A 145 12.65 20.29 9.56
CA GLU A 145 14.04 19.83 9.76
C GLU A 145 14.15 18.29 9.85
N MET A 146 13.21 17.62 10.52
CA MET A 146 13.25 16.16 10.67
C MET A 146 12.62 15.42 9.48
N CYS A 147 12.03 16.15 8.54
CA CYS A 147 11.22 15.59 7.46
C CYS A 147 11.91 14.50 6.65
N PRO A 148 13.16 14.68 6.17
CA PRO A 148 13.88 13.65 5.43
C PRO A 148 14.22 12.42 6.26
N MET A 149 14.60 12.61 7.54
CA MET A 149 14.99 11.50 8.40
C MET A 149 13.81 10.60 8.76
N VAL A 150 12.62 11.19 8.94
CA VAL A 150 11.43 10.47 9.39
C VAL A 150 10.62 9.89 8.22
N LEU A 151 10.40 10.68 7.16
CA LEU A 151 9.54 10.26 6.06
C LEU A 151 10.22 9.30 5.08
N LEU A 152 11.55 9.39 4.89
CA LEU A 152 12.24 8.50 3.95
C LEU A 152 12.12 7.02 4.36
N PRO A 153 12.38 6.61 5.63
CA PRO A 153 12.16 5.23 6.06
C PRO A 153 10.70 4.79 5.89
N LEU A 154 9.75 5.65 6.28
CA LEU A 154 8.32 5.35 6.17
C LEU A 154 7.93 5.08 4.72
N PHE A 155 8.29 5.98 3.80
CA PHE A 155 7.94 5.83 2.39
C PHE A 155 8.64 4.64 1.74
N HIS A 156 9.89 4.35 2.10
CA HIS A 156 10.53 3.13 1.65
C HIS A 156 9.78 1.86 2.09
N LEU A 157 9.33 1.82 3.35
CA LEU A 157 8.53 0.71 3.87
C LEU A 157 7.19 0.59 3.12
N LEU A 158 6.44 1.69 3.01
CA LEU A 158 5.17 1.71 2.29
C LEU A 158 5.35 1.32 0.81
N GLN A 159 6.44 1.75 0.18
CA GLN A 159 6.75 1.36 -1.19
C GLN A 159 6.93 -0.16 -1.32
N GLN A 160 7.60 -0.82 -0.38
CA GLN A 160 7.72 -2.28 -0.42
C GLN A 160 6.35 -2.95 -0.35
N PHE A 161 5.43 -2.41 0.46
CA PHE A 161 4.08 -2.95 0.56
C PHE A 161 3.20 -2.67 -0.65
N VAL A 162 3.39 -1.55 -1.34
CA VAL A 162 2.56 -1.12 -2.47
C VAL A 162 2.96 -1.78 -3.80
N ILE A 163 4.22 -2.24 -3.94
CA ILE A 163 4.67 -2.94 -5.16
C ILE A 163 3.77 -4.16 -5.46
N GLN A 164 3.21 -4.78 -4.43
CA GLN A 164 2.15 -5.78 -4.55
C GLN A 164 0.82 -5.04 -4.33
N ALA A 165 -0.11 -5.07 -5.29
CA ALA A 165 -1.41 -4.44 -5.12
C ALA A 165 -2.07 -4.91 -3.81
N ILE A 166 -2.14 -4.03 -2.81
CA ILE A 166 -2.70 -4.34 -1.49
C ILE A 166 -4.21 -4.48 -1.68
N PRO A 167 -4.82 -5.65 -1.37
CA PRO A 167 -6.26 -5.81 -1.49
C PRO A 167 -6.99 -4.80 -0.59
N GLU A 168 -8.10 -4.24 -1.07
CA GLU A 168 -8.89 -3.26 -0.31
C GLU A 168 -9.29 -3.75 1.09
N LYS A 169 -9.64 -5.03 1.23
CA LYS A 169 -9.91 -5.68 2.52
C LYS A 169 -8.76 -5.57 3.53
N VAL A 170 -7.52 -5.56 3.07
CA VAL A 170 -6.34 -5.38 3.94
C VAL A 170 -6.22 -3.94 4.39
N VAL A 171 -6.53 -2.98 3.51
CA VAL A 171 -6.60 -1.55 3.85
C VAL A 171 -7.73 -1.28 4.83
N GLU A 172 -8.90 -1.88 4.63
CA GLU A 172 -10.03 -1.82 5.56
C GLU A 172 -9.64 -2.40 6.93
N ALA A 173 -9.05 -3.60 6.96
CA ALA A 173 -8.58 -4.21 8.20
C ALA A 173 -7.57 -3.33 8.94
N LEU A 174 -6.60 -2.74 8.23
CA LEU A 174 -5.65 -1.78 8.82
C LEU A 174 -6.38 -0.61 9.49
N ASN A 175 -7.42 -0.08 8.85
CA ASN A 175 -8.12 1.10 9.33
C ASN A 175 -9.15 0.79 10.44
N GLN A 176 -9.60 -0.46 10.54
CA GLN A 176 -10.48 -0.97 11.60
C GLN A 176 -9.72 -1.40 12.87
N GLU A 177 -8.38 -1.47 12.85
CA GLU A 177 -7.61 -1.78 14.07
C GLU A 177 -7.90 -0.80 15.20
N ARG A 178 -8.16 -1.32 16.40
CA ARG A 178 -8.35 -0.53 17.63
C ARG A 178 -7.00 -0.07 18.16
N THR A 179 -6.89 1.19 18.58
CA THR A 179 -5.77 1.69 19.37
C THR A 179 -5.92 1.21 20.83
N ASP A 180 -4.82 0.95 21.54
CA ASP A 180 -4.84 0.54 22.96
C ASP A 180 -5.33 1.65 23.91
N GLU A 181 -5.57 2.84 23.38
CA GLU A 181 -5.88 4.04 24.12
C GLU A 181 -7.39 4.08 24.43
N GLY A 182 -7.81 3.24 25.40
CA GLY A 182 -9.11 3.34 26.08
C GLY A 182 -10.21 2.42 25.56
N GLU A 183 -10.83 1.69 26.48
CA GLU A 183 -12.09 0.99 26.25
C GLU A 183 -13.19 2.02 25.93
N GLY A 184 -13.44 2.27 24.64
CA GLY A 184 -14.54 3.11 24.18
C GLY A 184 -14.21 4.09 23.05
N GLU A 185 -12.95 4.23 22.63
CA GLU A 185 -12.65 5.11 21.50
C GLU A 185 -13.05 4.46 20.17
N GLU A 186 -13.96 5.11 19.44
CA GLU A 186 -14.43 4.69 18.13
C GLU A 186 -13.23 4.54 17.17
N THR A 187 -13.19 3.44 16.41
CA THR A 187 -12.10 3.18 15.46
C THR A 187 -12.09 4.25 14.37
N ARG A 188 -11.22 5.24 14.51
CA ARG A 188 -11.02 6.27 13.49
C ARG A 188 -10.11 5.75 12.38
N PRO A 189 -10.46 5.92 11.10
CA PRO A 189 -9.57 5.65 9.98
C PRO A 189 -8.29 6.49 10.05
N ILE A 190 -7.27 6.06 9.33
CA ILE A 190 -6.00 6.77 9.19
C ILE A 190 -6.25 8.08 8.44
N ASP A 191 -5.95 9.21 9.09
CA ASP A 191 -5.94 10.53 8.47
C ASP A 191 -4.54 10.89 7.98
N VAL A 192 -4.34 10.80 6.66
CA VAL A 192 -3.05 11.11 6.02
C VAL A 192 -2.90 12.58 5.60
N SER A 193 -3.82 13.48 5.99
CA SER A 193 -3.81 14.88 5.55
C SER A 193 -2.50 15.60 5.89
N HIS A 194 -2.03 15.44 7.12
CA HIS A 194 -0.76 16.00 7.57
C HIS A 194 0.44 15.43 6.79
N LEU A 195 0.43 14.12 6.48
CA LEU A 195 1.50 13.48 5.70
C LEU A 195 1.52 13.90 4.24
N LEU A 196 0.35 14.15 3.64
CA LEU A 196 0.25 14.69 2.29
C LEU A 196 0.93 16.05 2.20
N ARG A 197 0.74 16.92 3.19
CA ARG A 197 1.41 18.22 3.26
C ARG A 197 2.91 18.07 3.56
N THR A 198 3.29 17.31 4.57
CA THR A 198 4.71 17.17 4.95
C THR A 198 5.54 16.45 3.88
N SER A 199 4.94 15.57 3.08
CA SER A 199 5.62 14.95 1.93
C SER A 199 6.06 15.98 0.88
N LEU A 200 5.37 17.14 0.77
CA LEU A 200 5.81 18.22 -0.10
C LEU A 200 7.09 18.87 0.43
N TRP A 201 7.22 19.04 1.75
CA TRP A 201 8.44 19.52 2.38
C TRP A 201 9.59 18.55 2.16
N PHE A 202 9.32 17.25 2.34
CA PHE A 202 10.28 16.19 2.12
C PHE A 202 10.89 16.27 0.71
N VAL A 203 10.05 16.31 -0.33
CA VAL A 203 10.56 16.33 -1.71
C VAL A 203 11.28 17.63 -2.08
N LYS A 204 10.98 18.74 -1.41
CA LYS A 204 11.71 20.01 -1.59
C LYS A 204 13.06 20.03 -0.88
N LEU A 205 13.19 19.30 0.22
CA LEU A 205 14.42 19.21 1.01
C LEU A 205 15.35 18.07 0.56
N ALA A 206 14.78 16.99 0.00
CA ALA A 206 15.53 15.83 -0.47
C ALA A 206 16.73 16.16 -1.39
N PRO A 207 16.67 17.12 -2.34
CA PRO A 207 17.82 17.45 -3.19
C PRO A 207 19.03 17.94 -2.39
N LYS A 208 18.78 18.73 -1.34
CA LYS A 208 19.83 19.27 -0.46
C LYS A 208 20.45 18.18 0.39
N VAL A 209 19.64 17.23 0.86
CA VAL A 209 20.11 16.11 1.69
C VAL A 209 20.86 15.06 0.87
N LEU A 210 20.44 14.84 -0.37
CA LEU A 210 21.01 13.82 -1.25
C LEU A 210 22.14 14.34 -2.16
N ASP A 211 22.56 15.59 -1.97
CA ASP A 211 23.57 16.28 -2.81
C ASP A 211 23.27 16.17 -4.31
N LYS A 212 22.00 16.40 -4.69
CA LYS A 212 21.53 16.35 -6.08
C LYS A 212 21.20 17.77 -6.57
N PRO A 213 22.03 18.39 -7.42
CA PRO A 213 22.02 19.84 -7.62
C PRO A 213 20.85 20.43 -8.42
N ASP A 214 19.90 19.65 -8.95
CA ASP A 214 18.78 20.26 -9.69
C ASP A 214 17.51 19.40 -9.70
N TRP A 215 16.59 19.75 -8.80
CA TRP A 215 15.20 19.32 -8.91
C TRP A 215 14.36 20.44 -9.48
N SER A 216 14.13 20.37 -10.80
CA SER A 216 13.10 21.17 -11.45
C SER A 216 11.73 20.92 -10.79
N GLY A 217 10.82 21.89 -10.88
CA GLY A 217 9.46 21.77 -10.33
C GLY A 217 8.72 20.49 -10.78
N LYS A 218 9.04 19.96 -11.97
CA LYS A 218 8.51 18.67 -12.43
C LYS A 218 8.92 17.51 -11.53
N LYS A 219 10.20 17.41 -11.16
CA LYS A 219 10.68 16.35 -10.27
C LYS A 219 10.01 16.45 -8.90
N ILE A 220 9.80 17.66 -8.39
CA ILE A 220 9.09 17.89 -7.12
C ILE A 220 7.67 17.33 -7.19
N LEU A 221 6.88 17.73 -8.19
CA LEU A 221 5.52 17.25 -8.41
C LEU A 221 5.46 15.72 -8.50
N TYR A 222 6.37 15.11 -9.27
CA TYR A 222 6.32 13.68 -9.51
C TYR A 222 6.80 12.84 -8.34
N SER A 223 7.83 13.29 -7.63
CA SER A 223 8.24 12.67 -6.37
C SER A 223 7.10 12.78 -5.35
N TRP A 224 6.52 13.97 -5.18
CA TRP A 224 5.40 14.17 -4.25
C TRP A 224 4.21 13.28 -4.60
N GLY A 225 3.82 13.22 -5.87
CA GLY A 225 2.72 12.37 -6.32
C GLY A 225 3.01 10.87 -6.15
N GLY A 226 4.29 10.47 -6.16
CA GLY A 226 4.73 9.13 -5.77
C GLY A 226 4.41 8.84 -4.31
N GLU A 227 4.79 9.73 -3.40
CA GLU A 227 4.53 9.58 -1.97
C GLU A 227 3.04 9.65 -1.62
N ALA A 228 2.31 10.60 -2.22
CA ALA A 228 0.87 10.72 -2.06
C ALA A 228 0.13 9.47 -2.53
N ARG A 229 0.64 8.77 -3.57
CA ARG A 229 0.12 7.47 -3.99
C ARG A 229 0.34 6.39 -2.94
N LEU A 230 1.50 6.36 -2.28
CA LEU A 230 1.76 5.40 -1.21
C LEU A 230 0.79 5.62 -0.03
N LEU A 231 0.56 6.88 0.34
CA LEU A 231 -0.42 7.25 1.37
C LEU A 231 -1.86 6.87 0.98
N ARG A 232 -2.23 7.02 -0.29
CA ARG A 232 -3.53 6.58 -0.81
C ARG A 232 -3.77 5.08 -0.64
N ASN A 233 -2.71 4.27 -0.70
CA ASN A 233 -2.83 2.81 -0.63
C ASN A 233 -2.93 2.25 0.80
N VAL A 234 -2.80 3.09 1.84
CA VAL A 234 -2.97 2.68 3.25
C VAL A 234 -4.22 3.30 3.88
N CYS A 235 -5.03 4.01 3.10
CA CYS A 235 -6.21 4.71 3.55
C CYS A 235 -7.44 4.26 2.71
N PRO A 236 -8.63 4.07 3.30
CA PRO A 236 -9.84 3.82 2.54
C PRO A 236 -10.08 5.00 1.60
N ARG A 237 -10.51 4.74 0.36
CA ARG A 237 -10.59 5.79 -0.69
C ARG A 237 -11.40 7.02 -0.27
N LYS A 238 -12.53 6.79 0.41
CA LYS A 238 -13.39 7.86 0.94
C LYS A 238 -12.66 8.73 1.96
N GLU A 239 -11.89 8.10 2.85
CA GLU A 239 -11.12 8.80 3.88
C GLU A 239 -9.90 9.51 3.31
N PHE A 240 -9.28 8.92 2.27
CA PHE A 240 -8.21 9.57 1.53
C PHE A 240 -8.72 10.84 0.84
N ALA A 241 -9.90 10.81 0.21
CA ALA A 241 -10.48 12.00 -0.42
C ALA A 241 -10.71 13.13 0.61
N LYS A 242 -11.21 12.80 1.81
CA LYS A 242 -11.33 13.77 2.92
C LYS A 242 -9.97 14.29 3.39
N ALA A 243 -8.98 13.41 3.49
CA ALA A 243 -7.62 13.77 3.89
C ALA A 243 -6.96 14.69 2.85
N ALA A 244 -7.12 14.40 1.56
CA ALA A 244 -6.64 15.21 0.44
C ALA A 244 -7.24 16.62 0.47
N GLN A 245 -8.55 16.73 0.68
CA GLN A 245 -9.21 18.03 0.80
C GLN A 245 -8.70 18.87 1.98
N ARG A 246 -8.39 18.22 3.11
CA ARG A 246 -7.90 18.90 4.34
C ARG A 246 -6.42 19.26 4.27
N ALA A 247 -5.60 18.47 3.58
CA ALA A 247 -4.14 18.57 3.57
C ALA A 247 -3.62 19.99 3.27
N PHE A 248 -4.29 20.72 2.38
CA PHE A 248 -3.93 22.07 1.98
C PHE A 248 -5.06 23.09 2.20
N ALA A 249 -6.10 22.77 2.98
CA ALA A 249 -7.24 23.67 3.17
C ALA A 249 -6.88 24.94 3.95
N ASP A 250 -5.89 24.87 4.85
CA ASP A 250 -5.49 25.99 5.69
C ASP A 250 -4.89 27.15 4.88
N SER A 251 -5.19 28.37 5.30
CA SER A 251 -4.56 29.60 4.82
C SER A 251 -3.03 29.60 4.96
N GLU A 252 -2.48 28.93 5.98
CA GLU A 252 -1.04 28.76 6.12
C GLU A 252 -0.42 27.93 4.99
N ALA A 253 -1.21 27.07 4.34
CA ALA A 253 -0.78 26.25 3.22
C ALA A 253 -0.97 26.95 1.86
N ASN A 254 -1.45 28.20 1.82
CA ASN A 254 -1.79 28.91 0.57
C ASN A 254 -0.66 28.93 -0.47
N GLY A 255 0.57 29.22 -0.04
CA GLY A 255 1.74 29.27 -0.94
C GLY A 255 2.06 27.91 -1.52
N GLU A 256 2.07 26.88 -0.68
CA GLU A 256 2.38 25.49 -1.03
C GLU A 256 1.33 24.89 -1.95
N ALA A 257 0.05 25.10 -1.62
CA ALA A 257 -1.09 24.65 -2.40
C ALA A 257 -1.06 25.27 -3.80
N LEU A 258 -0.85 26.58 -3.89
CA LEU A 258 -0.82 27.30 -5.17
C LEU A 258 0.37 26.89 -6.04
N GLU A 259 1.53 26.69 -5.44
CA GLU A 259 2.71 26.21 -6.16
C GLU A 259 2.48 24.80 -6.73
N LEU A 260 2.00 23.87 -5.90
CA LEU A 260 1.72 22.49 -6.30
C LEU A 260 0.63 22.42 -7.37
N PHE A 261 -0.43 23.22 -7.22
CA PHE A 261 -1.50 23.34 -8.22
C PHE A 261 -1.00 23.87 -9.57
N LYS A 262 -0.14 24.90 -9.57
CA LYS A 262 0.47 25.44 -10.79
C LYS A 262 1.37 24.41 -11.48
N MET A 263 2.16 23.66 -10.71
CA MET A 263 2.95 22.55 -11.25
C MET A 263 2.03 21.50 -11.91
N ALA A 264 0.92 21.15 -11.26
CA ALA A 264 -0.03 20.16 -11.75
C ALA A 264 -0.83 20.58 -12.99
N THR A 265 -1.02 21.89 -13.21
CA THR A 265 -1.82 22.44 -14.31
C THR A 265 -0.99 23.01 -15.48
N SER A 266 0.35 23.04 -15.39
CA SER A 266 1.21 23.63 -16.42
C SER A 266 2.38 22.73 -16.85
N GLY A 267 3.04 23.10 -17.96
CA GLY A 267 4.32 22.52 -18.37
C GLY A 267 4.24 21.17 -19.08
N TRP A 268 3.05 20.78 -19.53
CA TRP A 268 2.78 19.50 -20.19
C TRP A 268 3.45 19.38 -21.55
N GLU A 269 3.65 20.47 -22.29
CA GLU A 269 4.26 20.43 -23.62
C GLU A 269 5.71 19.94 -23.56
N ARG A 270 6.40 20.25 -22.47
CA ARG A 270 7.79 19.84 -22.25
C ARG A 270 7.91 18.40 -21.77
N GLU A 271 6.81 17.66 -21.62
CA GLU A 271 6.79 16.28 -21.09
C GLU A 271 6.62 15.24 -22.19
N THR A 272 6.19 15.65 -23.39
CA THR A 272 5.92 14.72 -24.49
C THR A 272 7.16 14.23 -25.22
N ASP A 273 8.32 14.84 -24.98
CA ASP A 273 9.56 14.51 -25.69
C ASP A 273 10.32 13.34 -25.04
N GLU A 274 9.95 12.96 -23.81
CA GLU A 274 10.55 11.85 -23.08
C GLU A 274 9.77 10.55 -23.41
N ASN A 275 10.36 9.76 -24.30
CA ASN A 275 9.76 8.69 -25.11
C ASN A 275 9.25 7.42 -24.37
N THR A 276 8.82 7.50 -23.11
CA THR A 276 8.38 6.34 -22.32
C THR A 276 6.86 6.37 -22.07
N SER A 277 6.10 5.65 -22.89
CA SER A 277 4.63 5.56 -22.79
C SER A 277 4.13 5.17 -21.39
N HIS A 278 4.82 4.25 -20.71
CA HIS A 278 4.47 3.78 -19.37
C HIS A 278 4.58 4.87 -18.28
N ASP A 279 5.37 5.92 -18.52
CA ASP A 279 5.51 7.03 -17.57
C ASP A 279 4.35 8.03 -17.70
N SER A 280 3.74 8.16 -18.89
CA SER A 280 2.67 9.15 -19.14
C SER A 280 1.46 8.97 -18.22
N ASN A 281 1.03 7.73 -17.98
CA ASN A 281 -0.10 7.40 -17.11
C ASN A 281 0.19 7.76 -15.66
N THR A 282 1.40 7.45 -15.21
CA THR A 282 1.86 7.79 -13.86
C THR A 282 1.92 9.30 -13.68
N ARG A 283 2.36 10.06 -14.70
CA ARG A 283 2.39 11.53 -14.69
C ARG A 283 0.98 12.14 -14.58
N ARG A 284 0.01 11.63 -15.36
CA ARG A 284 -1.39 12.08 -15.31
C ARG A 284 -2.00 11.87 -13.94
N PHE A 285 -1.86 10.66 -13.39
CA PHE A 285 -2.32 10.32 -12.05
C PHE A 285 -1.72 11.23 -10.97
N ARG A 286 -0.42 11.50 -11.02
CA ARG A 286 0.25 12.38 -10.03
C ARG A 286 -0.26 13.82 -10.11
N ARG A 287 -0.57 14.29 -11.31
CA ARG A 287 -1.15 15.63 -11.54
C ARG A 287 -2.60 15.70 -11.06
N SER A 288 -3.43 14.69 -11.34
CA SER A 288 -4.80 14.65 -10.83
C SER A 288 -4.82 14.64 -9.30
N LEU A 289 -3.92 13.88 -8.68
CA LEU A 289 -3.77 13.83 -7.23
C LEU A 289 -3.37 15.19 -6.64
N ALA A 290 -2.44 15.90 -7.29
CA ALA A 290 -2.06 17.25 -6.88
C ALA A 290 -3.21 18.25 -6.98
N ILE A 291 -4.01 18.18 -8.04
CA ILE A 291 -5.22 18.99 -8.20
C ILE A 291 -6.22 18.66 -7.07
N GLN A 292 -6.51 17.37 -6.85
CA GLN A 292 -7.42 16.91 -5.79
C GLN A 292 -7.02 17.43 -4.40
N CYS A 293 -5.73 17.38 -4.06
CA CYS A 293 -5.25 17.84 -2.76
C CYS A 293 -5.29 19.37 -2.58
N THR A 294 -5.17 20.14 -3.66
CA THR A 294 -4.93 21.59 -3.56
C THR A 294 -6.15 22.44 -3.90
N VAL A 295 -7.13 21.90 -4.62
CA VAL A 295 -8.25 22.68 -5.16
C VAL A 295 -9.21 23.23 -4.09
N SER A 296 -9.23 22.64 -2.89
CA SER A 296 -9.99 23.15 -1.73
C SER A 296 -9.37 24.41 -1.12
N ASN A 297 -8.12 24.74 -1.45
CA ASN A 297 -7.42 25.87 -0.85
C ASN A 297 -7.97 27.23 -1.37
N PRO A 298 -8.21 28.23 -0.49
CA PRO A 298 -8.74 29.55 -0.89
C PRO A 298 -7.88 30.29 -1.92
N SER A 299 -6.56 30.20 -1.83
CA SER A 299 -5.66 30.84 -2.81
C SER A 299 -5.68 30.15 -4.16
N VAL A 300 -5.86 28.82 -4.18
CA VAL A 300 -6.05 28.05 -5.42
C VAL A 300 -7.38 28.39 -6.06
N ALA A 301 -8.47 28.50 -5.29
CA ALA A 301 -9.77 28.94 -5.78
C ALA A 301 -9.69 30.34 -6.44
N LYS A 302 -9.09 31.31 -5.75
CA LYS A 302 -8.87 32.66 -6.30
C LYS A 302 -8.00 32.65 -7.56
N TYR A 303 -7.02 31.76 -7.64
CA TYR A 303 -6.18 31.60 -8.83
C TYR A 303 -6.98 30.99 -9.99
N LEU A 304 -7.78 29.95 -9.70
CA LEU A 304 -8.68 29.30 -10.64
C LEU A 304 -9.65 30.29 -11.27
N ASP A 305 -10.34 31.10 -10.46
CA ASP A 305 -11.29 32.11 -10.94
C ASP A 305 -10.65 33.11 -11.92
N LYS A 306 -9.39 33.48 -11.66
CA LYS A 306 -8.65 34.43 -12.52
C LYS A 306 -8.05 33.79 -13.77
N ASN A 307 -7.82 32.49 -13.77
CA ASN A 307 -7.05 31.80 -14.81
C ASN A 307 -7.82 30.65 -15.47
N THR A 308 -9.14 30.57 -15.29
CA THR A 308 -9.95 29.40 -15.69
C THR A 308 -9.78 29.08 -17.18
N VAL A 309 -9.88 30.08 -18.06
CA VAL A 309 -9.76 29.92 -19.52
C VAL A 309 -8.37 29.41 -19.93
N LYS A 310 -7.32 29.95 -19.29
CA LYS A 310 -5.93 29.52 -19.54
C LYS A 310 -5.74 28.08 -19.11
N ILE A 311 -6.17 27.72 -17.90
CA ILE A 311 -6.04 26.36 -17.35
C ILE A 311 -6.86 25.38 -18.21
N LEU A 312 -8.07 25.74 -18.61
CA LEU A 312 -8.90 24.94 -19.49
C LEU A 312 -8.21 24.67 -20.83
N THR A 313 -7.60 25.69 -21.44
CA THR A 313 -6.86 25.54 -22.69
C THR A 313 -5.72 24.53 -22.54
N GLU A 314 -4.96 24.60 -21.44
CA GLU A 314 -3.91 23.63 -21.14
C GLU A 314 -4.46 22.22 -20.90
N MET A 315 -5.54 22.08 -20.13
CA MET A 315 -6.16 20.77 -19.90
C MET A 315 -6.71 20.15 -21.19
N ARG A 316 -7.33 20.94 -22.08
CA ARG A 316 -7.78 20.44 -23.40
C ARG A 316 -6.64 19.92 -24.26
N LYS A 317 -5.50 20.61 -24.30
CA LYS A 317 -4.31 20.12 -25.01
C LYS A 317 -3.86 18.76 -24.48
N VAL A 318 -3.86 18.59 -23.16
CA VAL A 318 -3.48 17.34 -22.49
C VAL A 318 -4.44 16.23 -22.84
N MET A 319 -5.74 16.49 -22.74
CA MET A 319 -6.79 15.51 -23.01
C MET A 319 -6.83 15.10 -24.49
N GLY A 320 -6.62 16.04 -25.42
CA GLY A 320 -6.54 15.76 -26.85
C GLY A 320 -5.38 14.83 -27.22
N LYS A 321 -4.23 14.95 -26.56
CA LYS A 321 -3.11 14.01 -26.70
C LYS A 321 -3.39 12.65 -26.05
N ALA A 322 -4.20 12.62 -25.00
CA ALA A 322 -4.50 11.40 -24.24
C ALA A 322 -5.67 10.58 -24.82
N ALA A 323 -6.53 11.17 -25.65
CA ALA A 323 -7.71 10.50 -26.24
C ALA A 323 -7.36 9.26 -27.10
N GLN A 324 -6.09 9.08 -27.47
CA GLN A 324 -5.63 7.87 -28.17
C GLN A 324 -5.43 6.67 -27.23
N ASP A 325 -5.52 6.85 -25.91
CA ASP A 325 -5.27 5.82 -24.90
C ASP A 325 -6.30 5.93 -23.75
N GLU A 326 -7.55 5.54 -24.02
CA GLU A 326 -8.68 5.68 -23.09
C GLU A 326 -8.63 4.73 -21.86
N SER A 327 -7.74 3.73 -21.83
CA SER A 327 -7.72 2.70 -20.77
C SER A 327 -6.93 3.10 -19.50
N VAL A 328 -6.67 4.39 -19.31
CA VAL A 328 -5.56 4.86 -18.49
C VAL A 328 -5.97 5.46 -17.15
N MET A 329 -5.33 5.01 -16.06
CA MET A 329 -5.40 5.65 -14.73
C MET A 329 -5.09 7.15 -14.78
N GLY A 330 -5.90 7.97 -14.10
CA GLY A 330 -5.73 9.42 -14.02
C GLY A 330 -6.40 10.20 -15.16
N TYR A 331 -6.82 9.51 -16.24
CA TYR A 331 -7.53 10.17 -17.35
C TYR A 331 -8.92 10.66 -16.91
N GLU A 332 -9.66 9.84 -16.17
CA GLU A 332 -11.01 10.17 -15.73
C GLU A 332 -11.02 11.40 -14.83
N GLU A 333 -10.13 11.48 -13.84
CA GLU A 333 -10.06 12.62 -12.93
C GLU A 333 -9.67 13.91 -13.64
N LEU A 334 -8.76 13.84 -14.62
CA LEU A 334 -8.41 15.00 -15.45
C LEU A 334 -9.53 15.37 -16.43
N ALA A 335 -10.23 14.41 -17.02
CA ALA A 335 -11.38 14.64 -17.88
C ALA A 335 -12.49 15.37 -17.12
N LEU A 336 -12.72 14.97 -15.88
CA LEU A 336 -13.78 15.53 -15.03
C LEU A 336 -13.40 16.91 -14.51
N PHE A 337 -12.13 17.11 -14.14
CA PHE A 337 -11.62 18.45 -13.85
C PHE A 337 -11.73 19.38 -15.08
N THR A 338 -11.42 18.86 -16.27
CA THR A 338 -11.58 19.60 -17.54
C THR A 338 -13.04 19.95 -17.79
N ALA A 339 -13.95 18.99 -17.65
CA ALA A 339 -15.38 19.19 -17.82
C ALA A 339 -15.94 20.23 -16.82
N TRP A 340 -15.44 20.23 -15.58
CA TRP A 340 -15.78 21.25 -14.60
C TRP A 340 -15.28 22.65 -15.01
N LEU A 341 -14.04 22.76 -15.53
CA LEU A 341 -13.52 24.02 -16.07
C LEU A 341 -14.34 24.51 -17.28
N GLU A 342 -14.79 23.60 -18.15
CA GLU A 342 -15.67 23.91 -19.27
C GLU A 342 -17.00 24.46 -18.77
N ALA A 343 -17.64 23.79 -17.81
CA ALA A 343 -18.87 24.29 -17.20
C ALA A 343 -18.70 25.65 -16.50
N ALA A 344 -17.54 25.88 -15.86
CA ALA A 344 -17.23 27.13 -15.17
C ALA A 344 -16.99 28.30 -16.15
N THR A 345 -16.46 28.02 -17.34
CA THR A 345 -16.19 29.04 -18.39
C THR A 345 -17.39 29.28 -19.30
N LEU A 346 -18.13 28.23 -19.66
CA LEU A 346 -19.33 28.26 -20.49
C LEU A 346 -20.58 28.71 -19.71
N ARG A 347 -20.46 29.68 -18.81
CA ARG A 347 -21.56 30.15 -17.94
C ARG A 347 -22.83 30.64 -18.69
N SER A 348 -22.92 30.61 -20.02
CA SER A 348 -24.20 30.53 -20.72
C SER A 348 -24.64 29.07 -20.88
N GLN A 349 -25.73 28.71 -20.18
CA GLN A 349 -26.36 27.37 -20.16
C GLN A 349 -26.66 26.76 -21.54
N SER A 350 -26.65 27.55 -22.61
CA SER A 350 -26.95 27.15 -23.98
C SER A 350 -25.91 26.22 -24.62
N ASN A 351 -24.66 26.20 -24.12
CA ASN A 351 -23.56 25.51 -24.80
C ASN A 351 -23.02 24.31 -24.02
N LEU A 352 -23.73 23.86 -22.97
CA LEU A 352 -23.31 22.69 -22.19
C LEU A 352 -23.34 21.39 -23.01
N GLU A 353 -24.19 21.30 -24.03
CA GLU A 353 -24.26 20.14 -24.94
C GLU A 353 -23.03 20.06 -25.87
N GLU A 354 -22.33 21.19 -26.08
CA GLU A 354 -21.09 21.23 -26.88
C GLU A 354 -19.84 20.86 -26.05
N CYS A 355 -20.01 20.69 -24.73
CA CYS A 355 -18.93 20.32 -23.85
C CYS A 355 -18.56 18.84 -24.08
N MET A 356 -17.41 18.64 -24.73
CA MET A 356 -16.88 17.33 -25.16
C MET A 356 -16.91 16.28 -24.05
N TYR A 357 -16.74 16.69 -22.80
CA TYR A 357 -16.68 15.79 -21.64
C TYR A 357 -17.94 15.82 -20.75
N TYR A 358 -18.90 16.72 -21.02
CA TYR A 358 -20.12 16.84 -20.20
C TYR A 358 -21.03 15.61 -20.31
N GLY A 359 -21.09 14.96 -21.47
CA GLY A 359 -21.84 13.71 -21.64
C GLY A 359 -21.43 12.63 -20.62
N LYS A 360 -20.16 12.60 -20.21
CA LYS A 360 -19.66 11.69 -19.15
C LYS A 360 -20.10 12.10 -17.75
N LEU A 361 -20.36 13.38 -17.54
CA LEU A 361 -20.87 13.92 -16.28
C LEU A 361 -22.36 13.70 -16.10
N VAL A 362 -23.18 13.67 -17.16
CA VAL A 362 -24.66 13.66 -17.07
C VAL A 362 -25.23 12.61 -16.07
N HIS A 363 -24.56 11.48 -15.89
CA HIS A 363 -24.96 10.44 -14.94
C HIS A 363 -24.78 10.79 -13.45
N LEU A 364 -23.98 11.80 -13.12
CA LEU A 364 -23.72 12.27 -11.75
C LEU A 364 -24.82 13.21 -11.19
N GLY A 365 -25.91 13.41 -11.94
CA GLY A 365 -27.08 14.17 -11.50
C GLY A 365 -27.10 15.62 -11.97
N ASP A 366 -28.12 16.37 -11.53
CA ASP A 366 -28.47 17.71 -12.02
C ASP A 366 -27.45 18.78 -11.58
N PHE A 367 -26.29 18.84 -12.27
CA PHE A 367 -25.21 19.82 -12.04
C PHE A 367 -25.70 21.27 -11.98
N LYS A 368 -26.80 21.55 -12.67
CA LYS A 368 -27.41 22.87 -12.80
C LYS A 368 -27.90 23.45 -11.46
N LYS A 369 -28.21 22.62 -10.45
CA LYS A 369 -28.89 23.09 -9.23
C LYS A 369 -27.99 23.36 -8.02
N LYS A 370 -26.77 22.83 -7.99
CA LYS A 370 -25.99 22.76 -6.73
C LYS A 370 -24.86 23.77 -6.57
N GLY A 371 -24.59 24.65 -7.55
CA GLY A 371 -23.43 25.55 -7.46
C GLY A 371 -22.14 24.75 -7.24
N LEU A 372 -21.96 23.72 -8.06
CA LEU A 372 -21.08 22.59 -7.78
C LEU A 372 -19.64 23.06 -7.55
N ARG A 373 -19.13 22.84 -6.35
CA ARG A 373 -17.73 23.15 -6.07
C ARG A 373 -16.90 21.99 -6.60
N VAL A 374 -15.76 22.30 -7.20
CA VAL A 374 -14.83 21.30 -7.77
C VAL A 374 -14.41 20.24 -6.75
N GLN A 375 -14.42 20.57 -5.46
CA GLN A 375 -14.12 19.64 -4.37
C GLN A 375 -15.17 18.53 -4.28
N ASP A 376 -16.44 18.87 -4.49
CA ASP A 376 -17.56 17.91 -4.41
C ASP A 376 -17.47 16.90 -5.58
N LEU A 377 -17.10 17.37 -6.78
CA LEU A 377 -16.85 16.52 -7.96
C LEU A 377 -15.71 15.51 -7.74
N LEU A 378 -14.59 15.99 -7.20
CA LEU A 378 -13.40 15.17 -6.97
C LEU A 378 -13.55 14.23 -5.76
N PHE A 379 -14.44 14.57 -4.83
CA PHE A 379 -14.85 13.68 -3.76
C PHE A 379 -15.67 12.51 -4.31
N ASP A 380 -16.69 12.81 -5.10
CA ASP A 380 -17.55 11.81 -5.71
C ASP A 380 -16.74 10.85 -6.60
N LEU A 381 -15.71 11.34 -7.28
CA LEU A 381 -14.79 10.47 -8.04
C LEU A 381 -14.00 9.48 -7.21
N GLY A 382 -13.45 9.94 -6.07
CA GLY A 382 -12.80 9.04 -5.12
C GLY A 382 -13.75 7.94 -4.62
N THR A 383 -15.07 8.21 -4.65
CA THR A 383 -16.10 7.23 -4.30
C THR A 383 -16.56 6.37 -5.50
N MET A 384 -16.58 6.90 -6.72
CA MET A 384 -16.99 6.17 -7.93
C MET A 384 -16.00 5.08 -8.31
N GLU A 385 -14.70 5.31 -8.12
CA GLU A 385 -13.73 4.23 -8.26
C GLU A 385 -14.05 3.04 -7.34
N ALA A 386 -14.66 3.28 -6.17
CA ALA A 386 -15.08 2.22 -5.25
C ALA A 386 -16.29 1.41 -5.75
N MET A 387 -17.08 1.93 -6.70
CA MET A 387 -18.07 1.12 -7.42
C MET A 387 -17.44 0.27 -8.54
N GLY A 388 -16.24 0.65 -8.97
CA GLY A 388 -15.38 -0.13 -9.84
C GLY A 388 -14.45 -1.06 -9.07
N ASP A 389 -14.99 -2.13 -8.49
CA ASP A 389 -14.23 -3.32 -8.03
C ASP A 389 -13.32 -3.93 -9.12
N ARG A 390 -13.37 -3.39 -10.34
CA ARG A 390 -12.62 -3.76 -11.54
C ARG A 390 -11.26 -3.07 -11.69
N LEU A 391 -10.93 -2.07 -10.87
CA LEU A 391 -9.58 -1.44 -10.89
C LEU A 391 -8.55 -2.28 -10.15
N HIS A 392 -8.98 -3.21 -9.30
CA HIS A 392 -8.14 -4.34 -8.97
C HIS A 392 -8.14 -5.25 -10.19
N PRO A 393 -6.96 -5.54 -10.79
CA PRO A 393 -6.91 -6.59 -11.78
C PRO A 393 -7.54 -7.82 -11.13
N SER A 394 -8.54 -8.41 -11.78
CA SER A 394 -9.15 -9.66 -11.30
C SER A 394 -8.04 -10.65 -10.94
N LYS A 395 -8.32 -11.66 -10.11
CA LYS A 395 -7.33 -12.71 -9.84
C LYS A 395 -6.69 -13.27 -11.12
N GLN A 396 -7.40 -13.22 -12.26
CA GLN A 396 -6.89 -13.60 -13.57
C GLN A 396 -6.01 -12.52 -14.24
N GLN A 397 -6.34 -11.22 -14.13
CA GLN A 397 -5.50 -10.13 -14.62
C GLN A 397 -4.25 -9.91 -13.77
N CYS A 398 -4.31 -10.07 -12.44
CA CYS A 398 -3.11 -10.02 -11.59
C CYS A 398 -2.11 -11.12 -11.99
N LYS A 399 -2.63 -12.31 -12.32
CA LYS A 399 -1.83 -13.43 -12.84
C LYS A 399 -1.21 -13.14 -14.20
N SER A 400 -1.83 -12.31 -15.06
CA SER A 400 -1.25 -11.92 -16.35
C SER A 400 -0.24 -10.78 -16.22
N ILE A 401 -0.47 -9.82 -15.32
CA ILE A 401 0.42 -8.65 -15.13
C ILE A 401 1.72 -9.05 -14.44
N CYS A 402 1.67 -9.92 -13.44
CA CYS A 402 2.84 -10.39 -12.71
C CYS A 402 2.72 -11.89 -12.43
N PRO A 403 2.95 -12.76 -13.44
CA PRO A 403 2.85 -14.18 -13.23
C PRO A 403 3.86 -14.64 -12.17
N PRO A 404 3.46 -15.58 -11.29
CA PRO A 404 4.36 -16.19 -10.33
C PRO A 404 5.54 -16.87 -11.06
N PRO A 405 6.77 -16.76 -10.53
CA PRO A 405 7.93 -17.41 -11.14
C PRO A 405 7.83 -18.93 -10.98
N CYS A 406 8.26 -19.66 -12.00
CA CYS A 406 8.43 -21.11 -11.95
C CYS A 406 9.50 -21.49 -10.93
N VAL A 407 9.22 -22.42 -10.02
CA VAL A 407 10.18 -22.86 -8.99
C VAL A 407 11.41 -23.59 -9.56
N ALA A 408 11.31 -24.12 -10.78
CA ALA A 408 12.34 -24.97 -11.36
C ALA A 408 13.31 -24.19 -12.27
N CYS A 409 12.83 -23.10 -12.88
CA CYS A 409 13.60 -22.34 -13.88
C CYS A 409 13.49 -20.81 -13.73
N GLY A 410 12.74 -20.31 -12.74
CA GLY A 410 12.52 -18.88 -12.52
C GLY A 410 11.64 -18.16 -13.56
N ALA A 411 11.29 -18.80 -14.68
CA ALA A 411 10.51 -18.16 -15.75
C ALA A 411 9.12 -17.71 -15.28
N ARG A 412 8.71 -16.51 -15.71
CA ARG A 412 7.39 -15.93 -15.43
C ARG A 412 6.54 -16.04 -16.69
N VAL A 413 5.60 -16.98 -16.70
CA VAL A 413 4.72 -17.25 -17.85
C VAL A 413 3.27 -17.01 -17.45
N SER A 414 2.47 -16.45 -18.37
CA SER A 414 1.04 -16.21 -18.13
C SER A 414 0.25 -17.50 -17.92
N THR A 415 0.73 -18.60 -18.51
CA THR A 415 0.19 -19.95 -18.37
C THR A 415 1.08 -20.78 -17.44
N PHE A 416 0.65 -20.96 -16.20
CA PHE A 416 1.37 -21.75 -15.20
C PHE A 416 0.44 -22.78 -14.56
N MET A 417 1.03 -23.78 -13.92
CA MET A 417 0.30 -24.83 -13.20
C MET A 417 0.82 -24.95 -11.77
N TYR A 418 -0.09 -25.18 -10.83
CA TYR A 418 0.27 -25.58 -9.48
C TYR A 418 0.53 -27.08 -9.40
N CYS A 419 1.34 -27.52 -8.44
CA CYS A 419 1.42 -28.95 -8.12
C CYS A 419 0.02 -29.49 -7.81
N GLY A 420 -0.40 -30.58 -8.46
CA GLY A 420 -1.71 -31.18 -8.24
C GLY A 420 -1.94 -31.73 -6.83
N VAL A 421 -0.86 -31.97 -6.07
CA VAL A 421 -0.92 -32.55 -4.72
C VAL A 421 -0.96 -31.46 -3.64
N CYS A 422 0.06 -30.61 -3.54
CA CYS A 422 0.10 -29.57 -2.49
C CYS A 422 -0.55 -28.24 -2.90
N LYS A 423 -0.75 -27.98 -4.19
CA LYS A 423 -1.31 -26.71 -4.75
C LYS A 423 -0.53 -25.42 -4.41
N LEU A 424 0.65 -25.52 -3.81
CA LEU A 424 1.44 -24.34 -3.38
C LEU A 424 2.56 -23.98 -4.37
N VAL A 425 3.20 -25.00 -4.95
CA VAL A 425 4.35 -24.79 -5.84
C VAL A 425 3.90 -24.55 -7.28
N VAL A 426 4.46 -23.53 -7.92
CA VAL A 426 4.13 -23.10 -9.29
C VAL A 426 5.19 -23.55 -10.29
N TYR A 427 4.73 -24.06 -11.43
CA TYR A 427 5.54 -24.47 -12.57
C TYR A 427 5.06 -23.80 -13.85
N CYS A 428 5.98 -23.43 -14.73
CA CYS A 428 5.63 -22.98 -16.09
C CYS A 428 5.12 -24.13 -16.99
N GLY A 429 5.26 -25.39 -16.56
CA GLY A 429 4.77 -26.56 -17.29
C GLY A 429 5.16 -27.89 -16.63
N LYS A 430 4.66 -28.98 -17.21
CA LYS A 430 4.88 -30.36 -16.70
C LYS A 430 6.36 -30.76 -16.69
N GLU A 431 7.16 -30.21 -17.59
CA GLU A 431 8.60 -30.49 -17.67
C GLU A 431 9.35 -29.97 -16.45
N CYS A 432 9.14 -28.70 -16.12
CA CYS A 432 9.68 -28.07 -14.90
C CYS A 432 9.18 -28.77 -13.63
N GLN A 433 7.90 -29.19 -13.60
CA GLN A 433 7.38 -29.99 -12.49
C GLN A 433 8.12 -31.31 -12.33
N ARG A 434 8.34 -32.07 -13.42
CA ARG A 434 9.06 -33.35 -13.37
C ARG A 434 10.53 -33.18 -12.99
N ALA A 435 11.17 -32.12 -13.47
CA ALA A 435 12.55 -31.80 -13.14
C ALA A 435 12.72 -31.52 -11.64
N ASP A 436 11.90 -30.62 -11.09
CA ASP A 436 11.91 -30.30 -9.66
C ASP A 436 11.45 -31.49 -8.79
N TRP A 437 10.50 -32.31 -9.28
CA TRP A 437 10.05 -33.53 -8.58
C TRP A 437 11.20 -34.52 -8.35
N LYS A 438 12.08 -34.69 -9.33
CA LYS A 438 13.20 -35.65 -9.28
C LYS A 438 14.51 -35.04 -8.77
N ARG A 439 14.57 -33.72 -8.58
CA ARG A 439 15.79 -33.01 -8.15
C ARG A 439 16.31 -33.60 -6.83
N LYS A 440 17.62 -33.82 -6.76
CA LYS A 440 18.31 -34.25 -5.54
C LYS A 440 19.53 -33.35 -5.31
N PRO A 441 19.79 -32.92 -4.06
CA PRO A 441 18.92 -33.05 -2.88
C PRO A 441 17.71 -32.09 -2.94
N GLY A 442 16.66 -32.34 -2.14
CA GLY A 442 15.60 -31.36 -1.89
C GLY A 442 14.56 -31.14 -3.01
N GLY A 443 14.39 -32.10 -3.92
CA GLY A 443 13.33 -32.04 -4.93
C GLY A 443 11.93 -31.98 -4.31
N HIS A 444 10.97 -31.48 -5.08
CA HIS A 444 9.61 -31.28 -4.59
C HIS A 444 8.96 -32.57 -4.10
N ARG A 445 9.34 -33.76 -4.61
CA ARG A 445 8.82 -35.04 -4.11
C ARG A 445 9.00 -35.21 -2.59
N GLN A 446 10.14 -34.78 -2.04
CA GLN A 446 10.43 -34.90 -0.62
C GLN A 446 9.64 -33.89 0.22
N ARG A 447 9.40 -32.70 -0.34
CA ARG A 447 8.74 -31.59 0.36
C ARG A 447 7.22 -31.57 0.16
N CYS A 448 6.69 -32.23 -0.88
CA CYS A 448 5.30 -32.12 -1.28
C CYS A 448 4.30 -32.64 -0.24
N ALA A 449 4.68 -33.69 0.51
CA ALA A 449 3.83 -34.21 1.58
C ALA A 449 3.75 -33.21 2.75
N LEU A 450 4.90 -32.68 3.17
CA LEU A 450 5.00 -31.65 4.21
C LEU A 450 4.19 -30.38 3.84
N LEU A 451 4.36 -29.90 2.60
CA LEU A 451 3.59 -28.77 2.04
C LEU A 451 2.06 -28.99 2.15
N LYS A 452 1.58 -30.23 1.97
CA LYS A 452 0.15 -30.54 1.98
C LYS A 452 -0.42 -30.58 3.41
N GLU A 453 0.34 -31.14 4.34
CA GLU A 453 -0.06 -31.27 5.74
C GLU A 453 -0.24 -29.90 6.40
N ASN A 454 0.76 -29.03 6.25
CA ASN A 454 0.76 -27.69 6.84
C ASN A 454 -0.36 -26.79 6.30
N MET A 455 -0.70 -26.89 5.01
CA MET A 455 -1.84 -26.14 4.44
C MET A 455 -3.17 -26.54 5.08
N THR A 456 -3.34 -27.83 5.38
CA THR A 456 -4.59 -28.34 5.96
C THR A 456 -4.74 -27.85 7.41
N GLU A 457 -3.63 -27.77 8.15
CA GLU A 457 -3.63 -27.26 9.51
C GLU A 457 -3.95 -25.76 9.60
N VAL A 458 -3.37 -24.93 8.72
CA VAL A 458 -3.69 -23.49 8.65
C VAL A 458 -5.16 -23.26 8.33
N LEU A 459 -5.73 -23.99 7.36
CA LEU A 459 -7.14 -23.85 7.00
C LEU A 459 -8.10 -24.36 8.10
N LEU A 460 -7.72 -25.38 8.87
CA LEU A 460 -8.52 -25.90 9.99
C LEU A 460 -8.48 -24.96 11.21
N LYS A 461 -7.34 -24.28 11.47
CA LYS A 461 -7.23 -23.25 12.50
C LYS A 461 -8.06 -22.01 12.15
N GLU A 462 -8.10 -21.60 10.88
CA GLU A 462 -8.94 -20.48 10.42
C GLU A 462 -10.45 -20.77 10.53
N GLY A 463 -10.88 -22.05 10.53
CA GLY A 463 -12.29 -22.43 10.68
C GLY A 463 -12.81 -22.49 12.12
N LYS A 464 -11.95 -22.76 13.11
CA LYS A 464 -12.36 -22.92 14.52
C LYS A 464 -12.39 -21.61 15.33
N GLY A 465 -11.69 -20.56 14.90
CA GLY A 465 -11.60 -19.29 15.62
C GLY A 465 -12.83 -18.36 15.55
N ALA A 466 -13.91 -18.78 14.88
CA ALA A 466 -15.09 -17.93 14.66
C ALA A 466 -16.35 -18.37 15.44
N GLY A 467 -16.30 -19.44 16.26
CA GLY A 467 -17.51 -20.07 16.80
C GLY A 467 -17.60 -20.28 18.32
N GLU A 468 -16.51 -20.22 19.08
CA GLU A 468 -16.54 -20.51 20.52
C GLU A 468 -16.52 -19.21 21.34
N GLY A 469 -17.58 -18.42 21.17
CA GLY A 469 -18.01 -17.47 22.18
C GLY A 469 -18.76 -18.23 23.27
N GLU A 470 -18.07 -18.46 24.38
CA GLU A 470 -18.55 -19.07 25.62
C GLU A 470 -19.75 -18.29 26.17
N GLY A 471 -20.96 -18.68 25.76
CA GLY A 471 -22.21 -18.18 26.29
C GLY A 471 -22.42 -18.66 27.72
N ARG A 472 -22.05 -17.83 28.70
CA ARG A 472 -22.61 -17.90 30.05
C ARG A 472 -24.11 -17.66 29.94
N GLY A 473 -24.88 -18.63 30.43
CA GLY A 473 -26.33 -18.58 30.46
C GLY A 473 -26.86 -17.46 31.34
N GLU A 474 -27.90 -16.81 30.81
CA GLU A 474 -28.94 -16.15 31.60
C GLU A 474 -30.28 -16.62 30.99
N GLU A 475 -30.99 -17.46 31.74
CA GLU A 475 -32.35 -17.89 31.43
C GLU A 475 -33.29 -16.69 31.52
N ALA A 476 -33.71 -16.17 30.36
CA ALA A 476 -34.86 -15.28 30.26
C ALA A 476 -36.05 -16.09 29.70
N GLY A 477 -37.09 -16.22 30.51
CA GLY A 477 -38.30 -16.98 30.22
C GLY A 477 -38.98 -16.54 28.93
N PHE A 478 -39.19 -17.52 28.05
CA PHE A 478 -39.98 -17.37 26.84
C PHE A 478 -41.48 -17.49 27.21
N ARG A 479 -42.20 -16.37 27.16
CA ARG A 479 -43.67 -16.35 27.17
C ARG A 479 -44.17 -16.63 25.75
N GLU A 480 -45.07 -17.59 25.61
CA GLU A 480 -45.79 -17.88 24.38
C GLU A 480 -46.58 -16.64 23.90
N PRO A 481 -46.63 -16.38 22.57
CA PRO A 481 -47.50 -15.35 22.02
C PRO A 481 -48.95 -15.85 21.95
N GLU A 482 -49.86 -15.08 22.53
CA GLU A 482 -51.31 -15.23 22.37
C GLU A 482 -51.70 -15.16 20.88
N VAL A 483 -52.51 -16.13 20.49
CA VAL A 483 -53.13 -16.26 19.17
C VAL A 483 -54.19 -15.17 19.01
N CYS A 484 -53.96 -14.22 18.09
CA CYS A 484 -55.02 -13.37 17.55
C CYS A 484 -56.02 -14.24 16.79
N LYS A 485 -57.25 -14.35 17.32
CA LYS A 485 -58.40 -14.86 16.59
C LYS A 485 -59.00 -13.74 15.75
N ASP A 486 -58.95 -13.91 14.44
CA ASP A 486 -59.72 -13.12 13.50
C ASP A 486 -61.23 -13.31 13.75
N GLY A 487 -61.92 -12.21 14.04
CA GLY A 487 -63.37 -12.14 14.04
C GLY A 487 -63.87 -11.76 12.65
N ILE A 488 -64.46 -12.74 11.96
CA ILE A 488 -65.39 -12.51 10.86
C ILE A 488 -66.69 -12.00 11.48
N GLY A 489 -67.15 -10.83 11.03
CA GLY A 489 -68.45 -10.29 11.37
C GLY A 489 -69.14 -9.78 10.10
N ASP A 490 -70.11 -10.56 9.62
CA ASP A 490 -71.17 -10.12 8.72
C ASP A 490 -72.08 -9.12 9.44
N GLY A 491 -72.49 -8.06 8.73
CA GLY A 491 -73.43 -7.04 9.20
C GLY A 491 -73.44 -5.80 8.31
#